data_AF-A0A2E8K282-F1
#
_entry.id   AF-A0A2E8K282-F1
#
_cell.length_a   1.000
_cell.length_b   1.000
_cell.length_c   1.000
_cell.angle_alpha   90.00
_cell.angle_beta   90.00
_cell.angle_gamma   90.00
#
_symmetry.space_group_name_H-M   'P 1'
#
loop_
_entity.id
_entity.type
_entity.pdbx_description
1 polymer ?
#
loop_
_entity_poly.entity_id
_entity_poly.type
_entity_poly.pdbx_seq_one_letter_code
_entity_poly.pdbx_strand_id
1 'polypeptide(L)'
;MRDKTPSVRRVLMAKRVARNWLQDHAEPEYRLTVYRGASRESRNLPGLLRSFRDGRIKFGNTDRVPDLGIKVAFDSITVWSKDKSRLQGLEAALQKMGCETTGVF
;
A
#
# COMPACT_ATOMS: atom_id res chain seq x y z
N MET A 1 -14.10 40.81 6.89
CA MET A 1 -12.97 40.08 6.24
C MET A 1 -13.50 39.53 4.92
N ARG A 2 -12.83 39.78 3.78
CA ARG A 2 -13.22 39.18 2.50
C ARG A 2 -12.51 37.84 2.37
N ASP A 3 -13.28 36.75 2.22
CA ASP A 3 -12.74 35.44 1.90
C ASP A 3 -12.02 35.50 0.55
N LYS A 4 -10.74 35.15 0.55
CA LYS A 4 -9.94 35.05 -0.68
C LYS A 4 -10.35 33.76 -1.39
N THR A 5 -11.03 33.89 -2.53
CA THR A 5 -11.33 32.78 -3.43
C THR A 5 -10.01 32.13 -3.89
N PRO A 6 -9.84 30.81 -3.80
CA PRO A 6 -8.60 30.16 -4.22
C PRO A 6 -8.40 30.32 -5.72
N SER A 7 -7.21 30.79 -6.14
CA SER A 7 -6.85 30.86 -7.55
C SER A 7 -6.43 29.48 -8.04
N VAL A 8 -7.25 28.87 -8.91
CA VAL A 8 -6.94 27.58 -9.54
C VAL A 8 -5.92 27.82 -10.65
N ARG A 9 -4.64 27.55 -10.38
CA ARG A 9 -3.55 27.69 -11.36
C ARG A 9 -3.40 26.40 -12.17
N ARG A 10 -3.88 26.40 -13.42
CA ARG A 10 -3.67 25.29 -14.36
C ARG A 10 -2.36 25.49 -15.11
N VAL A 11 -1.37 24.62 -14.89
CA VAL A 11 -0.08 24.68 -15.58
C VAL A 11 -0.10 23.71 -16.75
N LEU A 12 -0.07 24.22 -17.98
CA LEU A 12 0.19 23.42 -19.18
C LEU A 12 1.70 23.16 -19.28
N MET A 13 2.13 21.95 -18.92
CA MET A 13 3.54 21.56 -19.01
C MET A 13 3.85 20.89 -20.36
N ALA A 14 4.95 21.30 -21.00
CA ALA A 14 5.56 20.49 -22.06
C ALA A 14 5.99 19.13 -21.48
N LYS A 15 5.93 18.04 -22.29
CA LYS A 15 6.22 16.66 -21.84
C LYS A 15 7.50 16.53 -21.01
N ARG A 16 8.56 17.27 -21.37
CA ARG A 16 9.84 17.27 -20.63
C ARG A 16 9.73 17.87 -19.23
N VAL A 17 8.99 18.97 -19.08
CA VAL A 17 8.78 19.64 -17.78
C VAL A 17 7.90 18.78 -16.87
N ALA A 18 6.85 18.17 -17.44
CA ALA A 18 5.99 17.23 -16.70
C ALA A 18 6.78 16.02 -16.19
N ARG A 19 7.66 15.44 -17.02
CA ARG A 19 8.52 14.32 -16.61
C ARG A 19 9.44 14.70 -15.45
N ASN A 20 10.15 15.82 -15.56
CA ASN A 20 11.07 16.26 -14.51
C ASN A 20 10.30 16.54 -13.21
N TRP A 21 9.17 17.25 -13.31
CA TRP A 21 8.32 17.50 -12.15
C TRP A 21 7.83 16.20 -11.49
N LEU A 22 7.39 15.22 -12.28
CA LEU A 22 7.00 13.91 -11.77
C LEU A 22 8.18 13.15 -11.14
N GLN A 23 9.38 13.21 -11.71
CA GLN A 23 10.56 12.58 -11.10
C GLN A 23 10.95 13.21 -9.76
N ASP A 24 10.84 14.53 -9.67
CA ASP A 24 11.19 15.28 -8.46
C ASP A 24 10.15 15.11 -7.34
N HIS A 25 8.90 14.76 -7.69
CA HIS A 25 7.77 14.68 -6.76
C HIS A 25 7.17 13.27 -6.61
N ALA A 26 7.65 12.28 -7.34
CA ALA A 26 7.19 10.90 -7.20
C ALA A 26 7.89 10.24 -6.01
N GLU A 27 7.09 9.68 -5.12
CA GLU A 27 7.58 8.80 -4.06
C GLU A 27 7.49 7.35 -4.55
N PRO A 28 8.52 6.52 -4.30
CA PRO A 28 8.45 5.11 -4.63
C PRO A 28 7.31 4.45 -3.84
N GLU A 29 6.44 3.72 -4.54
CA GLU A 29 5.35 2.97 -3.94
C GLU A 29 5.44 1.53 -4.45
N TYR A 30 5.61 0.60 -3.52
CA TYR A 30 5.67 -0.82 -3.79
C TYR A 30 4.32 -1.45 -3.49
N ARG A 31 3.93 -2.43 -4.30
CA ARG A 31 2.63 -3.09 -4.18
C ARG A 31 2.77 -4.59 -4.16
N LEU A 32 1.85 -5.26 -3.49
CA LEU A 32 1.58 -6.68 -3.69
C LEU A 32 0.07 -6.92 -3.65
N THR A 33 -0.38 -7.94 -4.35
CA THR A 33 -1.76 -8.42 -4.28
C THR A 33 -1.78 -9.78 -3.60
N VAL A 34 -2.65 -9.91 -2.60
CA VAL A 34 -2.92 -11.13 -1.86
C VAL A 34 -4.24 -11.69 -2.36
N TYR A 35 -4.24 -12.92 -2.85
CA TYR A 35 -5.46 -13.61 -3.24
C TYR A 35 -6.05 -14.32 -2.03
N ARG A 36 -7.37 -14.19 -1.85
CA ARG A 36 -8.07 -14.86 -0.76
C ARG A 36 -8.20 -16.35 -1.09
N GLY A 37 -7.25 -17.14 -0.62
CA GLY A 37 -7.38 -18.59 -0.62
C GLY A 37 -8.55 -19.07 0.26
N ALA A 38 -8.95 -20.33 0.11
CA ALA A 38 -10.05 -20.95 0.85
C ALA A 38 -9.79 -21.11 2.37
N SER A 39 -8.62 -20.71 2.88
CA SER A 39 -8.26 -20.84 4.29
C SER A 39 -9.16 -19.99 5.19
N ARG A 40 -9.54 -20.52 6.35
CA ARG A 40 -10.41 -19.81 7.32
C ARG A 40 -9.77 -18.52 7.83
N GLU A 41 -8.43 -18.48 7.86
CA GLU A 41 -7.62 -17.37 8.36
C GLU A 41 -7.62 -16.17 7.41
N SER A 42 -7.83 -16.38 6.11
CA SER A 42 -7.90 -15.30 5.11
C SER A 42 -9.18 -14.46 5.21
N ARG A 43 -10.24 -14.98 5.87
CA ARG A 43 -11.56 -14.30 5.94
C ARG A 43 -11.50 -12.92 6.60
N ASN A 44 -10.68 -12.76 7.65
CA ASN A 44 -10.52 -11.48 8.35
C ASN A 44 -9.19 -10.79 8.04
N LEU A 45 -8.53 -11.15 6.93
CA LEU A 45 -7.25 -10.59 6.56
C LEU A 45 -7.26 -9.04 6.46
N PRO A 46 -8.32 -8.37 5.93
CA PRO A 46 -8.37 -6.91 5.94
C PRO A 46 -8.34 -6.29 7.35
N GLY A 47 -9.00 -6.92 8.32
CA GLY A 47 -9.01 -6.44 9.70
C GLY A 47 -7.64 -6.61 10.37
N LEU A 48 -6.98 -7.74 10.10
CA LEU A 48 -5.62 -8.01 10.58
C LEU A 48 -4.61 -7.03 9.99
N LEU A 49 -4.65 -6.79 8.68
CA LEU A 49 -3.75 -5.83 8.02
C LEU A 49 -3.90 -4.41 8.57
N ARG A 50 -5.13 -3.96 8.84
CA ARG A 50 -5.38 -2.66 9.50
C ARG A 50 -4.81 -2.64 10.91
N SER A 51 -5.03 -3.72 11.67
CA SER A 51 -4.52 -3.84 13.04
C SER A 51 -2.99 -3.86 13.09
N PHE A 52 -2.34 -4.46 12.09
CA PHE A 52 -0.88 -4.47 11.95
C PHE A 52 -0.33 -3.09 11.61
N ARG A 53 -0.94 -2.39 10.66
CA ARG A 53 -0.61 -0.99 10.34
C ARG A 53 -0.70 -0.10 11.59
N ASP A 54 -1.76 -0.29 12.37
CA ASP A 54 -2.01 0.46 13.60
C ASP A 54 -1.12 -0.01 14.78
N GLY A 55 -0.29 -1.04 14.58
CA GLY A 55 0.64 -1.58 15.58
C GLY A 55 -0.01 -2.40 16.69
N ARG A 56 -1.28 -2.81 16.52
CA ARG A 56 -2.03 -3.62 17.49
C ARG A 56 -1.67 -5.10 17.45
N ILE A 57 -1.23 -5.59 16.29
CA ILE A 57 -0.79 -6.97 16.09
C ILE A 57 0.54 -7.01 15.34
N LYS A 58 1.22 -8.15 15.37
CA LYS A 58 2.42 -8.44 14.57
C LYS A 58 2.15 -9.57 13.59
N PHE A 59 2.68 -9.48 12.38
CA PHE A 59 2.71 -10.57 11.41
C PHE A 59 4.09 -11.25 11.46
N GLY A 60 4.19 -12.36 12.19
CA GLY A 60 5.46 -13.04 12.43
C GLY A 60 6.49 -12.11 13.08
N ASN A 61 7.71 -12.09 12.52
CA ASN A 61 8.80 -11.20 12.94
C ASN A 61 8.88 -9.90 12.13
N THR A 62 7.84 -9.56 11.37
CA THR A 62 7.85 -8.37 10.52
C THR A 62 7.58 -7.11 11.34
N ASP A 63 8.41 -6.08 11.14
CA ASP A 63 8.16 -4.76 11.70
C ASP A 63 6.92 -4.12 11.12
N ARG A 64 6.21 -3.34 11.95
CA ARG A 64 5.00 -2.63 11.51
C ARG A 64 5.28 -1.77 10.28
N VAL A 65 4.29 -1.67 9.40
CA VAL A 65 4.31 -0.79 8.21
C VAL A 65 3.30 0.35 8.45
N PRO A 66 3.73 1.52 8.95
CA PRO A 66 2.80 2.58 9.35
C PRO A 66 2.05 3.20 8.17
N ASP A 67 2.69 3.24 7.00
CA ASP A 67 2.15 3.77 5.75
C ASP A 67 1.43 2.71 4.90
N LEU A 68 1.09 1.55 5.49
CA LEU A 68 0.46 0.45 4.77
C LEU A 68 -0.92 0.87 4.23
N GLY A 69 -0.99 1.02 2.92
CA GLY A 69 -2.24 1.15 2.20
C GLY A 69 -2.89 -0.22 2.00
N ILE A 70 -4.22 -0.28 2.11
CA ILE A 70 -4.99 -1.53 1.99
C ILE A 70 -6.22 -1.25 1.14
N LYS A 71 -6.34 -1.94 0.00
CA LYS A 71 -7.50 -1.93 -0.87
C LYS A 71 -8.07 -3.32 -0.97
N VAL A 72 -9.34 -3.44 -0.61
CA VAL A 72 -10.07 -4.70 -0.66
C VAL A 72 -10.84 -4.77 -1.97
N ALA A 73 -10.62 -5.84 -2.73
CA ALA A 73 -11.43 -6.23 -3.87
C ALA A 73 -12.25 -7.49 -3.52
N PHE A 74 -12.98 -8.03 -4.50
CA PHE A 74 -13.86 -9.19 -4.32
C PHE A 74 -13.08 -10.45 -3.90
N ASP A 75 -12.06 -10.81 -4.67
CA ASP A 75 -11.24 -12.02 -4.51
C ASP A 75 -9.83 -11.75 -3.97
N SER A 76 -9.46 -10.48 -3.86
CA SER A 76 -8.09 -10.07 -3.62
C SER A 76 -7.98 -8.86 -2.70
N ILE A 77 -6.79 -8.67 -2.13
CA ILE A 77 -6.43 -7.52 -1.32
C ILE A 77 -5.11 -6.98 -1.85
N THR A 78 -5.14 -5.75 -2.35
CA THR A 78 -3.91 -5.05 -2.74
C THR A 78 -3.41 -4.26 -1.54
N VAL A 79 -2.14 -4.41 -1.21
CA VAL A 79 -1.47 -3.60 -0.19
C VAL A 79 -0.28 -2.87 -0.81
N TRP A 80 0.03 -1.69 -0.27
CA TRP A 80 1.14 -0.87 -0.75
C TRP A 80 1.83 -0.11 0.37
N SER A 81 3.09 0.22 0.17
CA SER A 81 3.92 1.01 1.09
C SER A 81 5.12 1.60 0.34
N LYS A 82 5.71 2.65 0.89
CA LYS A 82 6.98 3.20 0.43
C LYS A 82 8.19 2.34 0.85
N ASP A 83 8.01 1.47 1.86
CA ASP A 83 9.07 0.62 2.39
C ASP A 83 9.00 -0.79 1.79
N LYS A 84 9.83 -1.04 0.77
CA LYS A 84 9.93 -2.34 0.09
C LYS A 84 10.28 -3.47 1.05
N SER A 85 11.25 -3.24 1.95
CA SER A 85 11.80 -4.30 2.82
C SER A 85 10.74 -4.81 3.78
N ARG A 86 9.99 -3.89 4.40
CA ARG A 86 8.90 -4.30 5.28
C ARG A 86 7.73 -4.93 4.52
N LEU A 87 7.46 -4.49 3.30
CA LEU A 87 6.43 -5.09 2.46
C LEU A 87 6.80 -6.53 2.05
N GLN A 88 8.08 -6.81 1.79
CA GLN A 88 8.59 -8.16 1.56
C GLN A 88 8.52 -9.04 2.83
N GLY A 89 8.80 -8.47 4.00
CA GLY A 89 8.60 -9.17 5.28
C GLY A 89 7.13 -9.55 5.50
N LEU A 90 6.22 -8.62 5.21
CA LEU A 90 4.78 -8.85 5.27
C LEU A 90 4.36 -9.93 4.27
N GLU A 91 4.87 -9.89 3.04
CA GLU A 91 4.64 -10.94 2.04
C GLU A 91 5.01 -12.33 2.57
N ALA A 92 6.24 -12.47 3.09
CA ALA A 92 6.71 -13.74 3.63
C ALA A 92 5.86 -14.23 4.80
N ALA A 93 5.36 -13.31 5.64
CA ALA A 93 4.44 -13.65 6.73
C ALA A 93 3.07 -14.11 6.20
N LEU A 94 2.54 -13.47 5.16
CA LEU A 94 1.27 -13.84 4.54
C LEU A 94 1.35 -15.18 3.80
N GLN A 95 2.45 -15.44 3.10
CA GLN A 95 2.71 -16.75 2.48
C GLN A 95 2.77 -17.86 3.52
N LYS A 96 3.39 -17.62 4.69
CA LYS A 96 3.40 -18.57 5.82
C LYS A 96 2.01 -18.85 6.39
N MET A 97 1.08 -17.90 6.28
CA MET A 97 -0.34 -18.08 6.64
C MET A 97 -1.15 -18.77 5.52
N GLY A 98 -0.49 -19.25 4.46
CA GLY A 98 -1.13 -19.92 3.33
C GLY A 98 -1.86 -18.97 2.38
N CYS A 99 -1.50 -17.68 2.35
CA CYS A 99 -2.03 -16.75 1.36
C CYS A 99 -1.15 -16.77 0.09
N GLU A 100 -1.79 -16.76 -1.07
CA GLU A 100 -1.09 -16.60 -2.35
C GLU A 100 -0.86 -15.10 -2.63
N THR A 101 0.34 -14.76 -3.09
CA THR A 101 0.74 -13.37 -3.37
C THR A 101 1.34 -13.21 -4.76
N THR A 102 1.26 -12.01 -5.33
CA THR A 102 1.84 -11.70 -6.65
C THR A 102 3.35 -11.42 -6.65
N GLY A 103 4.01 -11.41 -5.49
CA GLY A 103 5.29 -10.71 -5.36
C GLY A 103 5.11 -9.23 -5.07
N VAL A 104 6.12 -8.64 -4.41
CA VAL A 104 6.30 -7.19 -4.31
C VAL A 104 6.87 -6.63 -5.61
N PHE A 105 6.19 -5.67 -6.22
CA PHE A 105 6.61 -4.94 -7.43
C PHE A 105 6.60 -3.43 -7.23
#